data_AF-A0A7V0N0V8-F1
#
_entry.id   AF-A0A7V0N0V8-F1
#
_cell.length_a   1.000
_cell.length_b   1.000
_cell.length_c   1.000
_cell.angle_alpha   90.00
_cell.angle_beta   90.00
_cell.angle_gamma   90.00
#
_symmetry.space_group_name_H-M   'P 1'
#
loop_
_entity.id
_entity.type
_entity.pdbx_description
1 polymer ?
#
loop_
_entity_poly.entity_id
_entity_poly.type
_entity_poly.pdbx_seq_one_letter_code
_entity_poly.pdbx_strand_id
1 'polypeptide(L)' 'LPIHTERFPSNWELSAARAINVVKYLEKKGINKDLLSAVGYGEYHPLFPNDTPDHRLRNRRVEIKIAIP' A
#
# COMPACT_ATOMS: atom_id res chain seq x y z
N LEU A 1 15.11 -3.74 -0.54
CA LEU A 1 15.42 -4.14 -1.93
C LEU A 1 14.13 -4.09 -2.71
N PRO A 2 14.14 -3.44 -3.89
CA PRO A 2 12.98 -3.42 -4.76
C PRO A 2 12.67 -4.80 -5.30
N ILE A 3 11.37 -5.08 -5.47
CA ILE A 3 10.93 -6.30 -6.15
C ILE A 3 11.07 -6.11 -7.67
N HIS A 4 11.23 -7.20 -8.38
CA HIS A 4 11.08 -7.23 -9.83
C HIS A 4 10.57 -8.61 -10.22
N THR A 5 9.26 -8.70 -10.50
CA THR A 5 8.58 -9.95 -10.85
C THR A 5 7.72 -9.74 -12.08
N GLU A 6 7.39 -10.81 -12.80
CA GLU A 6 6.50 -10.73 -13.98
C GLU A 6 5.15 -10.08 -13.64
N ARG A 7 4.58 -10.42 -12.48
CA ARG A 7 3.30 -9.89 -12.01
C ARG A 7 3.40 -8.45 -11.49
N PHE A 8 4.52 -8.10 -10.87
CA PHE A 8 4.78 -6.78 -10.28
C PHE A 8 6.19 -6.33 -10.66
N PRO A 9 6.31 -5.53 -11.73
CA PRO A 9 7.60 -5.07 -12.24
C PRO A 9 8.37 -4.20 -11.24
N SER A 10 7.67 -3.44 -10.38
CA SER A 10 8.29 -2.65 -9.32
C SER A 10 7.47 -2.63 -8.03
N ASN A 11 8.06 -2.04 -6.99
CA ASN A 11 7.36 -1.77 -5.74
C ASN A 11 6.14 -0.86 -5.94
N TRP A 12 6.13 -0.04 -6.99
CA TRP A 12 5.02 0.84 -7.32
C TRP A 12 3.77 0.02 -7.62
N GLU A 13 3.83 -0.92 -8.58
CA GLU A 13 2.70 -1.77 -8.95
C GLU A 13 2.25 -2.65 -7.78
N LEU A 14 3.19 -3.23 -7.02
CA LEU A 14 2.82 -4.04 -5.85
C LEU A 14 2.09 -3.22 -4.79
N SER A 15 2.57 -2.00 -4.49
CA SER A 15 1.95 -1.15 -3.47
C SER A 15 0.53 -0.73 -3.88
N ALA A 16 0.34 -0.35 -5.15
CA ALA A 16 -0.97 0.01 -5.70
C ALA A 16 -1.92 -1.19 -5.67
N ALA A 17 -1.46 -2.37 -6.09
CA ALA A 17 -2.27 -3.59 -6.05
C ALA A 17 -2.71 -3.97 -4.63
N ARG A 18 -1.82 -3.83 -3.63
CA ARG A 18 -2.15 -4.04 -2.22
C ARG A 18 -3.20 -3.04 -1.74
N ALA A 19 -3.05 -1.75 -2.05
CA ALA A 19 -4.03 -0.72 -1.67
C ALA A 19 -5.41 -0.99 -2.29
N ILE A 20 -5.46 -1.34 -3.58
CA ILE A 20 -6.70 -1.72 -4.27
C ILE A 20 -7.39 -2.91 -3.60
N ASN A 21 -6.62 -3.94 -3.21
CA ASN A 21 -7.19 -5.10 -2.51
C ASN A 21 -7.83 -4.73 -1.16
N VAL A 22 -7.25 -3.78 -0.42
CA VAL A 22 -7.85 -3.27 0.81
C VAL A 22 -9.14 -2.50 0.53
N VAL A 23 -9.16 -1.62 -0.48
CA VAL A 23 -10.39 -0.91 -0.89
C VAL A 23 -11.50 -1.89 -1.28
N LYS A 24 -11.20 -2.88 -2.12
CA LYS A 24 -12.16 -3.93 -2.51
C LYS A 24 -12.68 -4.72 -1.31
N TYR A 25 -11.82 -4.99 -0.33
CA TYR A 25 -12.23 -5.65 0.90
C TYR A 25 -13.19 -4.77 1.71
N LEU A 26 -12.91 -3.48 1.85
CA LEU A 26 -13.74 -2.51 2.59
C LEU A 26 -15.10 -2.30 1.89
N GLU A 27 -15.11 -2.19 0.57
CA GLU A 27 -16.33 -2.15 -0.25
C GLU A 27 -17.18 -3.41 0.00
N LYS A 28 -16.57 -4.60 -0.02
CA LYS A 28 -17.25 -5.86 0.30
C LYS A 28 -17.80 -5.90 1.74
N LYS A 29 -17.25 -5.10 2.66
CA LYS A 29 -17.75 -4.94 4.03
C LYS A 29 -18.84 -3.87 4.16
N GLY A 30 -19.27 -3.26 3.06
CA GLY A 30 -20.40 -2.34 3.02
C GLY A 30 -20.03 -0.86 3.12
N ILE A 31 -18.74 -0.50 3.08
CA ILE A 31 -18.34 0.91 3.01
C ILE A 31 -18.65 1.44 1.62
N ASN A 32 -19.27 2.62 1.54
CA ASN A 32 -19.57 3.27 0.27
C ASN A 32 -18.28 3.50 -0.53
N LYS A 33 -18.22 2.94 -1.75
CA LYS A 33 -17.09 3.06 -2.66
C LYS A 33 -16.72 4.50 -3.01
N ASP A 34 -17.70 5.42 -3.00
CA ASP A 34 -17.47 6.83 -3.33
C ASP A 34 -16.66 7.56 -2.24
N LEU A 35 -16.52 6.95 -1.06
CA LEU A 35 -15.70 7.44 0.05
C LEU A 35 -14.30 6.78 0.08
N LEU A 36 -14.02 5.83 -0.83
CA LEU A 36 -12.79 5.04 -0.82
C LEU A 36 -11.87 5.46 -1.95
N SER A 37 -10.58 5.59 -1.63
CA SER A 37 -9.52 5.77 -2.61
C SER A 37 -8.34 4.84 -2.30
N ALA A 38 -7.65 4.38 -3.36
CA ALA A 38 -6.44 3.58 -3.25
C ALA A 38 -5.27 4.35 -3.86
N VAL A 39 -4.17 4.44 -3.12
CA VAL A 39 -2.92 5.07 -3.58
C VAL A 39 -1.74 4.16 -3.25
N GLY A 40 -0.85 3.95 -4.22
CA GLY A 40 0.42 3.25 -4.03
C GLY A 40 1.58 4.24 -3.97
N TYR A 41 2.48 4.06 -2.99
CA TYR A 41 3.66 4.92 -2.81
C TYR A 41 4.99 4.21 -3.11
N GLY A 42 4.96 2.91 -3.42
CA GLY A 42 6.16 2.11 -3.60
C GLY A 42 7.11 2.22 -2.42
N GLU A 43 8.37 2.59 -2.69
CA GLU A 43 9.42 2.78 -1.67
C GLU A 43 9.65 4.23 -1.27
N TYR A 44 8.90 5.17 -1.83
CA TYR A 44 9.20 6.61 -1.72
C TYR A 44 8.77 7.25 -0.40
N HIS A 45 7.97 6.56 0.43
CA HIS A 45 7.55 7.03 1.77
C HIS A 45 7.88 6.01 2.88
N PRO A 46 9.16 5.77 3.19
CA PRO A 46 9.56 4.88 4.27
C PRO A 46 9.31 5.51 5.65
N LEU A 47 8.95 4.71 6.66
CA LEU A 47 8.94 5.15 8.07
C LEU A 47 10.34 5.09 8.68
N PHE A 48 11.14 4.13 8.23
CA PHE A 48 12.49 3.87 8.72
C PHE A 48 13.47 3.74 7.55
N PRO A 49 14.77 4.03 7.73
CA PRO A 49 15.78 3.76 6.71
C PRO A 49 15.74 2.29 6.26
N ASN A 50 15.98 2.00 4.98
CA ASN A 50 15.94 0.62 4.45
C ASN A 50 17.22 -0.20 4.73
N ASP A 51 17.95 0.13 5.80
CA ASP A 51 19.25 -0.42 6.18
C ASP A 51 19.16 -1.81 6.85
N THR A 52 18.23 -2.01 7.77
CA THR A 52 18.08 -3.27 8.51
C THR A 52 16.91 -4.12 8.00
N PRO A 53 16.94 -5.47 8.18
CA PRO A 53 15.79 -6.32 7.88
C PRO A 53 14.52 -5.90 8.63
N ASP A 54 14.66 -5.49 9.88
CA ASP A 54 13.55 -5.05 10.72
C ASP A 54 12.90 -3.76 10.19
N HIS A 55 13.70 -2.73 9.87
CA HIS A 55 13.17 -1.50 9.27
C HIS A 55 12.46 -1.77 7.94
N ARG A 56 13.03 -2.63 7.08
CA ARG A 56 12.40 -3.03 5.82
C ARG A 56 11.06 -3.73 6.04
N LEU A 57 10.92 -4.55 7.08
CA LEU A 57 9.66 -5.20 7.42
C LEU A 57 8.61 -4.16 7.84
N ARG A 58 8.99 -3.21 8.71
CA ARG A 58 8.10 -2.12 9.15
C ARG A 58 7.65 -1.22 7.99
N ASN A 59 8.50 -1.03 6.98
CA ASN A 59 8.14 -0.24 5.79
C ASN A 59 7.10 -0.93 4.89
N ARG A 60 6.94 -2.26 4.93
CA ARG A 60 6.00 -3.05 4.07
C ARG A 60 4.55 -3.03 4.57
N ARG A 61 3.99 -1.83 4.79
CA ARG A 61 2.66 -1.62 5.39
C ARG A 61 1.61 -1.11 4.41
N VAL A 62 0.36 -1.07 4.86
CA VAL A 62 -0.74 -0.30 4.25
C VAL A 62 -1.26 0.65 5.32
N GLU A 63 -1.47 1.91 4.96
CA GLU A 63 -2.05 2.93 5.85
C GLU A 63 -3.48 3.26 5.42
N ILE A 64 -4.38 3.44 6.39
CA ILE A 64 -5.75 3.91 6.15
C ILE A 64 -5.86 5.29 6.77
N LYS A 65 -6.10 6.31 5.94
CA LYS A 65 -6.33 7.69 6.38
C LYS A 65 -7.82 7.98 6.31
N ILE A 66 -8.38 8.43 7.43
CA ILE A 66 -9.77 8.86 7.53
C ILE A 66 -9.75 10.39 7.60
N ALA A 67 -10.36 11.04 6.63
CA ALA A 67 -10.58 12.48 6.63
C ALA A 67 -12.07 12.74 6.80
N ILE A 68 -12.40 13.71 7.64
CA ILE A 68 -13.76 14.25 7.74
C ILE A 68 -13.79 15.45 6.78
N PRO A 69 -14.86 15.61 5.98
CA PRO A 69 -15.02 16.82 5.16
C PRO A 69 -15.01 18.11 5.99
#